data_AF-A0A7U0N541-F1
#
_entry.id   AF-A0A7U0N541-F1
#
_cell.length_a   1.000
_cell.length_b   1.000
_cell.length_c   1.000
_cell.angle_alpha   90.00
_cell.angle_beta   90.00
_cell.angle_gamma   90.00
#
_symmetry.space_group_name_H-M   'P 1'
#
loop_
_entity.id
_entity.type
_entity.pdbx_description
1 polymer ?
#
loop_
_entity_poly.entity_id
_entity_poly.type
_entity_poly.pdbx_seq_one_letter_code
_entity_poly.pdbx_strand_id
1 'polypeptide(L)'
;MEKLIFLSTQEVVDIQRTTLPQGAVVDIDKLEGALGRVTNHHHYHLCDDVFELAAVYLISIAKSHAFADANKQTAFISCATFMLVNGQVLRESFFLVKLTVMVTEDKVDVNQVVFLLRLLSDYYYKSIFGSVDDLPEEERERLLYNLTVFTITADDIETAGFIAVANRLMNDTELDEMAHQIVAGYRNPV
;
A
#
# COMPACT_ATOMS: atom_id res chain seq x y z
N MET A 1 -24.48 -3.16 4.34
CA MET A 1 -23.01 -3.23 4.43
C MET A 1 -22.58 -4.24 3.40
N GLU A 2 -21.87 -3.80 2.36
CA GLU A 2 -21.32 -4.74 1.38
C GLU A 2 -20.24 -5.59 2.06
N LYS A 3 -20.19 -6.87 1.72
CA LYS A 3 -19.25 -7.82 2.30
C LYS A 3 -17.87 -7.57 1.70
N LEU A 4 -16.84 -7.39 2.54
CA LEU A 4 -15.46 -7.27 2.07
C LEU A 4 -15.04 -8.51 1.27
N ILE A 5 -14.32 -8.27 0.18
CA ILE A 5 -13.76 -9.29 -0.71
C ILE A 5 -12.28 -9.45 -0.35
N PHE A 6 -11.92 -10.59 0.24
CA PHE A 6 -10.55 -10.94 0.59
C PHE A 6 -9.91 -11.79 -0.52
N LEU A 7 -8.61 -11.59 -0.72
CA LEU A 7 -7.81 -12.43 -1.63
C LEU A 7 -7.49 -13.76 -0.96
N SER A 8 -7.69 -14.83 -1.71
CA SER A 8 -7.25 -16.19 -1.36
C SER A 8 -5.74 -16.37 -1.54
N THR A 9 -5.20 -17.39 -0.89
CA THR A 9 -3.79 -17.81 -1.07
C THR A 9 -3.45 -18.04 -2.55
N GLN A 10 -4.35 -18.70 -3.29
CA GLN A 10 -4.12 -19.00 -4.71
C GLN A 10 -4.08 -17.72 -5.56
N GLU A 11 -4.96 -16.75 -5.32
CA GLU A 11 -4.94 -15.47 -6.03
C GLU A 11 -3.64 -14.72 -5.79
N VAL A 12 -3.10 -14.75 -4.57
CA VAL A 12 -1.80 -14.12 -4.27
C VAL A 12 -0.63 -14.86 -4.92
N VAL A 13 -0.68 -16.18 -5.00
CA VAL A 13 0.30 -16.97 -5.79
C VAL A 13 0.23 -16.62 -7.27
N ASP A 14 -0.97 -16.45 -7.82
CA ASP A 14 -1.15 -16.11 -9.24
C ASP A 14 -0.72 -14.67 -9.55
N ILE A 15 -0.92 -13.74 -8.61
CA ILE A 15 -0.32 -12.40 -8.65
C ILE A 15 1.20 -12.51 -8.71
N GLN A 16 1.82 -13.30 -7.84
CA GLN A 16 3.28 -13.46 -7.83
C GLN A 16 3.80 -14.05 -9.14
N ARG A 17 3.14 -15.07 -9.69
CA ARG A 17 3.50 -15.66 -10.98
C ARG A 17 3.36 -14.70 -12.15
N THR A 18 2.37 -13.80 -12.10
CA THR A 18 2.23 -12.74 -13.12
C THR A 18 3.35 -11.70 -12.98
N THR A 19 3.77 -11.45 -11.74
CA THR A 19 4.81 -10.48 -11.40
C THR A 19 6.21 -10.98 -11.75
N LEU A 20 6.50 -12.24 -11.45
CA LEU A 20 7.76 -12.92 -11.72
C LEU A 20 7.46 -14.39 -12.06
N PRO A 21 7.26 -14.73 -13.35
CA PRO A 21 6.86 -16.08 -13.78
C PRO A 21 7.78 -17.22 -13.33
N GLN A 22 9.06 -16.91 -13.17
CA GLN A 22 10.10 -17.83 -12.68
C GLN A 22 10.20 -17.91 -11.16
N GLY A 23 9.51 -17.03 -10.42
CA GLY A 23 9.54 -17.04 -8.97
C GLY A 23 8.70 -18.19 -8.41
N ALA A 24 9.32 -18.98 -7.54
CA ALA A 24 8.66 -20.11 -6.89
C ALA A 24 8.08 -19.71 -5.53
N VAL A 25 6.95 -20.31 -5.17
CA VAL A 25 6.51 -20.39 -3.77
C VAL A 25 7.52 -21.24 -3.03
N VAL A 26 8.13 -20.66 -1.99
CA VAL A 26 9.10 -21.36 -1.14
C VAL A 26 8.41 -21.96 0.07
N ASP A 27 7.42 -21.26 0.61
CA ASP A 27 6.76 -21.64 1.86
C ASP A 27 5.31 -21.15 1.84
N ILE A 28 4.39 -22.07 1.56
CA ILE A 28 2.96 -21.77 1.48
C ILE A 28 2.38 -21.43 2.86
N ASP A 29 2.88 -22.08 3.92
CA ASP A 29 2.41 -21.87 5.30
C ASP A 29 2.72 -20.44 5.77
N LYS A 30 3.87 -19.88 5.35
CA LYS A 30 4.19 -18.46 5.58
C LYS A 30 3.25 -17.51 4.87
N LEU A 31 2.82 -17.85 3.64
CA LEU A 31 1.83 -17.03 2.92
C LEU A 31 0.47 -17.10 3.59
N GLU A 32 0.01 -18.31 3.93
CA GLU A 32 -1.24 -18.53 4.65
C GLU A 32 -1.24 -17.83 6.01
N GLY A 33 -0.12 -17.86 6.73
CA GLY A 33 0.06 -17.10 7.97
C GLY A 33 0.00 -15.58 7.77
N ALA A 34 0.53 -15.07 6.65
CA ALA A 34 0.44 -13.65 6.30
C ALA A 34 -1.00 -13.22 5.99
N LEU A 35 -1.74 -14.03 5.22
CA LEU A 35 -3.15 -13.78 4.92
C LEU A 35 -4.05 -13.97 6.15
N GLY A 36 -3.71 -14.94 6.99
CA GLY A 36 -4.36 -15.18 8.27
C GLY A 36 -4.28 -13.98 9.20
N ARG A 37 -3.18 -13.21 9.18
CA ARG A 37 -3.10 -11.94 9.92
C ARG A 37 -4.15 -10.93 9.47
N VAL A 38 -4.43 -10.83 8.18
CA VAL A 38 -5.46 -9.93 7.65
C VAL A 38 -6.85 -10.37 8.09
N THR A 39 -7.19 -11.65 7.92
CA THR A 39 -8.50 -12.17 8.31
C THR A 39 -8.72 -12.07 9.81
N ASN A 40 -7.69 -12.36 10.61
CA ASN A 40 -7.72 -12.18 12.06
C ASN A 40 -7.90 -10.70 12.43
N HIS A 41 -7.24 -9.79 11.73
CA HIS A 41 -7.38 -8.36 11.97
C HIS A 41 -8.82 -7.89 11.77
N HIS A 42 -9.44 -8.28 10.65
CA HIS A 42 -10.86 -8.01 10.38
C HIS A 42 -11.79 -8.59 11.47
N HIS A 43 -11.62 -9.87 11.81
CA HIS A 43 -12.53 -10.57 12.73
C HIS A 43 -12.39 -10.13 14.19
N TYR A 44 -11.16 -10.01 14.70
CA TYR A 44 -10.93 -9.74 16.13
C TYR A 44 -11.00 -8.25 16.46
N HIS A 45 -10.67 -7.36 15.53
CA HIS A 45 -10.77 -5.90 15.74
C HIS A 45 -12.07 -5.30 15.20
N LEU A 46 -12.96 -6.13 14.61
CA LEU A 46 -14.18 -5.66 13.91
C LEU A 46 -13.85 -4.53 12.91
N CYS A 47 -12.70 -4.68 12.25
CA CYS A 47 -12.17 -3.69 11.33
C CYS A 47 -12.75 -3.91 9.93
N ASP A 48 -13.58 -2.97 9.49
CA ASP A 48 -14.16 -2.92 8.13
C ASP A 48 -13.46 -1.88 7.24
N ASP A 49 -12.36 -1.28 7.73
CA ASP A 49 -11.61 -0.26 7.00
C ASP A 49 -10.69 -0.92 5.96
N VAL A 50 -11.03 -0.71 4.68
CA VAL A 50 -10.27 -1.22 3.53
C VAL A 50 -8.81 -0.76 3.57
N PHE A 51 -8.52 0.48 4.01
CA PHE A 51 -7.15 0.98 4.04
C PHE A 51 -6.31 0.31 5.14
N GLU A 52 -6.93 0.02 6.28
CA GLU A 52 -6.30 -0.69 7.39
C GLU A 52 -5.98 -2.13 7.02
N LEU A 53 -6.95 -2.84 6.45
CA LEU A 53 -6.72 -4.22 5.98
C LEU A 53 -5.71 -4.28 4.83
N ALA A 54 -5.71 -3.29 3.92
CA ALA A 54 -4.72 -3.16 2.86
C ALA A 54 -3.30 -2.93 3.41
N ALA A 55 -3.15 -2.10 4.45
CA ALA A 55 -1.88 -1.92 5.13
C ALA A 55 -1.37 -3.24 5.76
N VAL A 56 -2.27 -4.02 6.38
CA VAL A 56 -1.93 -5.34 6.92
C VAL A 56 -1.51 -6.31 5.82
N TYR A 57 -2.19 -6.32 4.66
CA TYR A 57 -1.79 -7.07 3.47
C TYR A 57 -0.35 -6.72 3.05
N LEU A 58 -0.07 -5.42 2.85
CA LEU A 58 1.22 -4.93 2.40
C LEU A 58 2.35 -5.34 3.36
N ILE A 59 2.18 -5.06 4.65
CA ILE A 59 3.20 -5.36 5.67
C ILE A 59 3.40 -6.87 5.83
N SER A 60 2.30 -7.63 5.93
CA SER A 60 2.36 -9.05 6.25
C SER A 60 2.97 -9.88 5.13
N ILE A 61 2.64 -9.59 3.87
CA ILE A 61 3.18 -10.32 2.71
C ILE A 61 4.61 -9.90 2.44
N ALA A 62 4.93 -8.59 2.51
CA ALA A 62 6.28 -8.09 2.23
C ALA A 62 7.33 -8.72 3.16
N LYS A 63 6.94 -9.04 4.40
CA LYS A 63 7.78 -9.64 5.43
C LYS A 63 7.60 -11.16 5.59
N SER A 64 6.74 -11.78 4.78
CA SER A 64 6.43 -13.20 4.91
C SER A 64 7.60 -14.10 4.50
N HIS A 65 8.44 -13.68 3.56
CA HIS A 65 9.42 -14.55 2.90
C HIS A 65 8.80 -15.85 2.37
N ALA A 66 7.56 -15.79 1.89
CA ALA A 66 6.83 -16.93 1.36
C ALA A 66 7.28 -17.32 -0.07
N PHE A 67 7.84 -16.36 -0.81
CA PHE A 67 8.34 -16.54 -2.17
C PHE A 67 9.86 -16.47 -2.24
N ALA A 68 10.46 -17.12 -3.23
CA ALA A 68 11.90 -17.08 -3.47
C ALA A 68 12.39 -15.65 -3.79
N ASP A 69 11.57 -14.91 -4.52
CA ASP A 69 11.79 -13.50 -4.86
C ASP A 69 10.43 -12.80 -5.08
N ALA A 70 10.44 -11.48 -5.30
CA ALA A 70 9.27 -10.64 -5.56
C ALA A 70 8.25 -10.56 -4.40
N ASN A 71 8.63 -10.88 -3.16
CA ASN A 71 7.75 -10.72 -1.98
C ASN A 71 7.22 -9.28 -1.84
N LYS A 72 8.10 -8.28 -1.99
CA LYS A 72 7.75 -6.85 -1.89
C LYS A 72 6.72 -6.43 -2.94
N GLN A 73 6.95 -6.83 -4.19
CA GLN A 73 6.09 -6.51 -5.32
C GLN A 73 4.75 -7.26 -5.25
N THR A 74 4.78 -8.53 -4.86
CA THR A 74 3.57 -9.33 -4.63
C THR A 74 2.72 -8.71 -3.52
N ALA A 75 3.34 -8.24 -2.44
CA ALA A 75 2.65 -7.56 -1.35
C ALA A 75 1.97 -6.28 -1.82
N PHE A 76 2.68 -5.46 -2.61
CA PHE A 76 2.13 -4.24 -3.19
C PHE A 76 0.95 -4.52 -4.12
N ILE A 77 1.09 -5.46 -5.05
CA ILE A 77 0.01 -5.79 -6.00
C ILE A 77 -1.17 -6.42 -5.27
N SER A 78 -0.94 -7.26 -4.25
CA SER A 78 -2.02 -7.83 -3.43
C SER A 78 -2.76 -6.76 -2.64
N CYS A 79 -2.04 -5.80 -2.04
CA CYS A 79 -2.60 -4.62 -1.38
C CYS A 79 -3.48 -3.81 -2.35
N ALA A 80 -2.95 -3.45 -3.52
CA ALA A 80 -3.67 -2.69 -4.53
C ALA A 80 -4.89 -3.46 -5.09
N THR A 81 -4.76 -4.77 -5.30
CA THR A 81 -5.85 -5.63 -5.79
C THR A 81 -6.95 -5.72 -4.75
N PHE A 82 -6.62 -5.93 -3.47
CA PHE A 82 -7.59 -5.93 -2.38
C PHE A 82 -8.33 -4.60 -2.29
N MET A 83 -7.62 -3.47 -2.38
CA MET A 83 -8.26 -2.14 -2.41
C MET A 83 -9.23 -2.02 -3.60
N LEU A 84 -8.79 -2.41 -4.80
CA LEU A 84 -9.56 -2.28 -6.04
C LEU A 84 -10.86 -3.07 -6.00
N VAL A 85 -10.82 -4.34 -5.58
CA VAL A 85 -12.01 -5.19 -5.50
C VAL A 85 -12.99 -4.72 -4.40
N ASN A 86 -12.54 -3.89 -3.47
CA ASN A 86 -13.36 -3.25 -2.43
C ASN A 86 -13.62 -1.75 -2.71
N GLY A 87 -13.48 -1.31 -3.97
CA GLY A 87 -13.90 0.02 -4.44
C GLY A 87 -12.93 1.16 -4.15
N GLN A 88 -11.72 0.87 -3.65
CA GLN A 88 -10.66 1.86 -3.42
C GLN A 88 -9.60 1.76 -4.51
N VAL A 89 -9.28 2.88 -5.14
CA VAL A 89 -8.34 2.91 -6.27
C VAL A 89 -7.04 3.61 -5.85
N LEU A 90 -5.93 2.90 -6.02
CA LEU A 90 -4.59 3.49 -6.03
C LEU A 90 -4.25 3.89 -7.46
N ARG A 91 -3.73 5.10 -7.64
CA ARG A 91 -3.23 5.55 -8.94
C ARG A 91 -1.76 5.17 -9.08
N GLU A 92 -1.34 4.85 -10.29
CA GLU A 92 0.08 4.63 -10.57
C GLU A 92 0.89 5.84 -10.10
N SER A 93 1.94 5.58 -9.33
CA SER A 93 2.59 6.58 -8.51
C SER A 93 4.00 6.11 -8.15
N PHE A 94 5.01 6.94 -8.37
CA PHE A 94 6.37 6.65 -7.90
C PHE A 94 6.41 6.60 -6.36
N PHE A 95 5.56 7.38 -5.69
CA PHE A 95 5.44 7.35 -4.23
C PHE A 95 4.94 6.00 -3.69
N LEU A 96 4.20 5.20 -4.46
CA LEU A 96 3.81 3.84 -4.04
C LEU A 96 5.01 2.88 -3.96
N VAL A 97 6.00 3.06 -4.84
CA VAL A 97 7.28 2.32 -4.74
C VAL A 97 8.01 2.73 -3.47
N LYS A 98 8.10 4.05 -3.21
CA LYS A 98 8.70 4.58 -1.98
C LYS A 98 8.01 4.07 -0.72
N LEU A 99 6.68 4.02 -0.68
CA LEU A 99 5.91 3.44 0.43
C LEU A 99 6.31 1.98 0.67
N THR A 100 6.43 1.18 -0.39
CA THR A 100 6.83 -0.24 -0.27
C THR A 100 8.24 -0.38 0.31
N VAL A 101 9.18 0.50 -0.07
CA VAL A 101 10.52 0.57 0.55
C VAL A 101 10.43 0.93 2.02
N MET A 102 9.67 1.97 2.37
CA MET A 102 9.51 2.39 3.77
C MET A 102 8.98 1.27 4.65
N VAL A 103 8.03 0.46 4.15
CA VAL A 103 7.51 -0.73 4.85
C VAL A 103 8.59 -1.78 5.09
N THR A 104 9.45 -2.03 4.10
CA THR A 104 10.47 -3.08 4.20
C THR A 104 11.68 -2.68 5.04
N GLU A 105 11.94 -1.39 5.14
CA GLU A 105 13.00 -0.81 5.96
C GLU A 105 12.52 -0.43 7.37
N ASP A 106 11.31 -0.85 7.77
CA ASP A 106 10.70 -0.52 9.07
C ASP A 106 10.65 1.00 9.37
N LYS A 107 10.61 1.83 8.32
CA LYS A 107 10.56 3.30 8.43
C LYS A 107 9.15 3.83 8.68
N VAL A 108 8.13 2.96 8.68
CA VAL A 108 6.71 3.27 8.93
C VAL A 108 6.00 2.21 9.77
N ASP A 109 5.08 2.64 10.61
CA ASP A 109 4.13 1.77 11.31
C ASP A 109 2.83 1.56 10.51
N VAL A 110 1.93 0.70 11.01
CA VAL A 110 0.66 0.37 10.35
C VAL A 110 -0.19 1.62 10.11
N ASN A 111 -0.35 2.49 11.11
CA ASN A 111 -1.18 3.70 11.00
C ASN A 111 -0.63 4.67 9.95
N GLN A 112 0.69 4.80 9.88
CA GLN A 112 1.36 5.59 8.85
C GLN A 112 1.17 4.99 7.46
N VAL A 113 1.19 3.65 7.31
CA VAL A 113 0.87 3.00 6.03
C VAL A 113 -0.59 3.26 5.64
N VAL A 114 -1.54 3.13 6.57
CA VAL A 114 -2.96 3.46 6.32
C VAL A 114 -3.12 4.90 5.84
N PHE A 115 -2.49 5.84 6.55
CA PHE A 115 -2.51 7.24 6.19
C PHE A 115 -1.92 7.49 4.79
N LEU A 116 -0.76 6.91 4.48
CA LEU A 116 -0.13 7.08 3.18
C LEU A 116 -0.93 6.42 2.04
N LEU A 117 -1.57 5.27 2.27
CA LEU A 117 -2.47 4.65 1.29
C LEU A 117 -3.69 5.55 1.01
N ARG A 118 -4.28 6.18 2.03
CA ARG A 118 -5.34 7.19 1.84
C ARG A 118 -4.82 8.37 1.03
N LEU A 119 -3.64 8.88 1.39
CA LEU A 119 -3.01 10.03 0.76
C LEU A 119 -2.70 9.78 -0.73
N LEU A 120 -2.31 8.55 -1.08
CA LEU A 120 -1.99 8.11 -2.45
C LEU A 120 -3.19 7.58 -3.24
N SER A 121 -4.37 7.54 -2.61
CA SER A 121 -5.63 7.18 -3.24
C SER A 121 -6.48 8.42 -3.51
N ASP A 122 -7.67 8.19 -4.09
CA ASP A 122 -8.65 9.24 -4.29
C ASP A 122 -9.45 9.58 -3.01
N TYR A 123 -9.11 9.03 -1.84
CA TYR A 123 -9.89 9.11 -0.59
C TYR A 123 -10.21 10.55 -0.15
N TYR A 124 -9.18 11.36 0.09
CA TYR A 124 -9.37 12.74 0.59
C TYR A 124 -10.00 13.66 -0.45
N TYR A 125 -9.68 13.44 -1.72
CA TYR A 125 -10.29 14.21 -2.78
C TYR A 125 -11.80 13.92 -2.90
N LYS A 126 -12.18 12.63 -2.96
CA LYS A 126 -13.57 12.20 -3.02
C LYS A 126 -14.37 12.61 -1.79
N SER A 127 -13.76 12.66 -0.60
CA SER A 127 -14.48 13.06 0.61
C SER A 127 -14.95 14.52 0.57
N ILE A 128 -14.28 15.39 -0.20
CA ILE A 128 -14.64 16.80 -0.35
C ILE A 128 -15.50 17.04 -1.60
N PHE A 129 -15.12 16.47 -2.75
CA PHE A 129 -15.76 16.79 -4.03
C PHE A 129 -16.79 15.75 -4.50
N GLY A 130 -16.81 14.56 -3.91
CA GLY A 130 -17.71 13.47 -4.31
C GLY A 130 -17.39 12.82 -5.67
N SER A 131 -16.46 13.36 -6.46
CA SER A 131 -15.96 12.76 -7.70
C SER A 131 -14.44 12.91 -7.82
N VAL A 132 -13.86 12.52 -8.97
CA VAL A 132 -12.43 12.67 -9.29
C VAL A 132 -12.21 13.46 -10.58
N ASP A 133 -13.24 14.20 -11.02
CA ASP A 133 -13.26 14.84 -12.34
C ASP A 133 -12.26 15.99 -12.42
N ASP A 134 -12.08 16.75 -11.34
CA ASP A 134 -11.13 17.87 -11.25
C ASP A 134 -9.85 17.50 -10.46
N LEU A 135 -9.53 16.19 -10.36
CA LEU A 135 -8.34 15.74 -9.67
C LEU A 135 -7.09 16.14 -10.48
N PRO A 136 -6.07 16.78 -9.88
CA PRO A 136 -4.88 17.20 -10.61
C PRO A 136 -4.19 16.06 -11.38
N GLU A 137 -3.66 16.36 -12.58
CA GLU A 137 -2.91 15.37 -13.38
C GLU A 137 -1.50 15.12 -12.86
N GLU A 138 -0.88 16.10 -12.19
CA GLU A 138 0.44 15.94 -11.59
C GLU A 138 0.34 15.15 -10.28
N GLU A 139 1.16 14.10 -10.14
CA GLU A 139 1.20 13.25 -8.94
C GLU A 139 1.50 14.04 -7.66
N ARG A 140 2.47 14.96 -7.73
CA ARG A 140 2.86 15.76 -6.58
C ARG A 140 1.77 16.75 -6.17
N GLU A 141 1.09 17.36 -7.13
CA GLU A 141 -0.03 18.26 -6.87
C GLU A 141 -1.19 17.52 -6.19
N ARG A 142 -1.56 16.32 -6.68
CA ARG A 142 -2.56 15.46 -6.01
C ARG A 142 -2.20 15.18 -4.56
N LEU A 143 -0.93 14.83 -4.31
CA LEU A 143 -0.47 14.47 -2.97
C LEU A 143 -0.52 15.68 -2.02
N LEU A 144 -0.09 16.85 -2.48
CA LEU A 144 -0.16 18.10 -1.71
C LEU A 144 -1.61 18.52 -1.45
N TYR A 145 -2.49 18.30 -2.43
CA TYR A 145 -3.91 18.55 -2.28
C TYR A 145 -4.53 17.65 -1.21
N ASN A 146 -4.33 16.33 -1.31
CA ASN A 146 -4.82 15.36 -0.34
C ASN A 146 -4.26 15.62 1.06
N LEU A 147 -2.98 16.02 1.17
CA LEU A 147 -2.36 16.38 2.45
C LEU A 147 -3.02 17.64 3.02
N THR A 148 -3.30 18.63 2.19
CA THR A 148 -4.00 19.86 2.60
C THR A 148 -5.38 19.51 3.17
N VAL A 149 -6.17 18.72 2.44
CA VAL A 149 -7.49 18.24 2.92
C VAL A 149 -7.35 17.54 4.26
N PHE A 150 -6.42 16.59 4.40
CA PHE A 150 -6.17 15.93 5.67
C PHE A 150 -5.90 16.93 6.80
N THR A 151 -5.00 17.90 6.60
CA THR A 151 -4.63 18.86 7.65
C THR A 151 -5.74 19.81 8.07
N ILE A 152 -6.69 20.13 7.18
CA ILE A 152 -7.84 20.99 7.52
C ILE A 152 -8.98 20.20 8.16
N THR A 153 -9.04 18.88 7.96
CA THR A 153 -10.08 18.00 8.53
C THR A 153 -9.63 17.22 9.76
N ALA A 154 -8.34 17.20 10.08
CA ALA A 154 -7.82 16.48 11.23
C ALA A 154 -8.05 17.27 12.52
N ASP A 155 -8.62 16.63 13.54
CA ASP A 155 -9.01 17.25 14.81
C ASP A 155 -7.99 16.97 15.95
N ASP A 156 -6.83 16.35 15.65
CA ASP A 156 -6.06 15.55 16.61
C ASP A 156 -4.55 15.90 16.71
N ILE A 157 -3.95 15.57 17.86
CA ILE A 157 -2.52 15.79 18.22
C ILE A 157 -1.55 14.96 17.37
N GLU A 158 -1.97 13.82 16.81
CA GLU A 158 -1.10 12.90 16.04
C GLU A 158 -0.79 13.37 14.60
N THR A 159 -1.45 14.44 14.14
CA THR A 159 -1.31 15.02 12.79
C THR A 159 0.14 15.33 12.42
N ALA A 160 0.97 15.76 13.37
CA ALA A 160 2.37 16.09 13.13
C ALA A 160 3.20 14.87 12.64
N GLY A 161 2.92 13.67 13.17
CA GLY A 161 3.59 12.45 12.76
C GLY A 161 3.24 12.06 11.32
N PHE A 162 1.96 12.18 10.95
CA PHE A 162 1.48 11.91 9.60
C PHE A 162 2.00 12.93 8.58
N ILE A 163 2.03 14.22 8.93
CA ILE A 163 2.66 15.24 8.07
C ILE A 163 4.16 14.94 7.89
N ALA A 164 4.87 14.56 8.96
CA ALA A 164 6.28 14.24 8.87
C ALA A 164 6.55 13.04 7.94
N VAL A 165 5.74 11.98 8.02
CA VAL A 165 5.89 10.82 7.14
C VAL A 165 5.55 11.14 5.68
N ALA A 166 4.51 11.95 5.41
CA ALA A 166 4.21 12.44 4.07
C ALA A 166 5.36 13.29 3.49
N ASN A 167 5.94 14.17 4.32
CA ASN A 167 7.07 15.00 3.90
C ASN A 167 8.31 14.16 3.60
N ARG A 168 8.58 13.10 4.38
CA ARG A 168 9.64 12.15 4.08
C ARG A 168 9.37 11.43 2.75
N LEU A 169 8.15 10.92 2.56
CA LEU A 169 7.74 10.27 1.32
C LEU A 169 7.95 11.18 0.10
N MET A 170 7.72 12.50 0.23
CA MET A 170 7.87 13.46 -0.86
C MET A 170 9.32 13.87 -1.15
N ASN A 171 10.16 14.02 -0.12
CA ASN A 171 11.40 14.79 -0.24
C ASN A 171 12.67 14.03 0.18
N ASP A 172 12.55 12.80 0.67
CA ASP A 172 13.72 11.99 1.07
C ASP A 172 14.45 11.44 -0.17
N THR A 173 15.66 11.95 -0.39
CA THR A 173 16.52 11.61 -1.53
C THR A 173 17.11 10.20 -1.42
N GLU A 174 17.40 9.72 -0.21
CA GLU A 174 17.85 8.32 -0.02
C GLU A 174 16.73 7.38 -0.45
N LEU A 175 15.50 7.70 -0.05
CA LEU A 175 14.33 6.93 -0.43
C LEU A 175 14.06 6.98 -1.95
N ASP A 176 14.32 8.11 -2.61
CA ASP A 176 14.26 8.22 -4.08
C ASP A 176 15.28 7.31 -4.76
N GLU A 177 16.52 7.29 -4.27
CA GLU A 177 17.58 6.43 -4.80
C GLU A 177 17.23 4.95 -4.66
N MET A 178 16.75 4.53 -3.48
CA MET A 178 16.31 3.15 -3.23
C MET A 178 15.15 2.74 -4.15
N ALA A 179 14.16 3.62 -4.31
CA ALA A 179 13.00 3.35 -5.19
C ALA A 179 13.42 3.29 -6.66
N HIS A 180 14.32 4.16 -7.12
CA HIS A 180 14.84 4.11 -8.49
C HIS A 180 15.66 2.85 -8.77
N GLN A 181 16.45 2.37 -7.82
CA GLN A 181 17.20 1.11 -7.97
C GLN A 181 16.25 -0.09 -8.16
N ILE A 182 15.15 -0.12 -7.40
CA ILE A 182 14.10 -1.13 -7.55
C ILE A 182 13.48 -1.07 -8.94
N VAL A 183 13.06 0.12 -9.38
CA VAL A 183 12.47 0.31 -10.72
C VAL A 183 13.45 -0.06 -11.84
N ALA A 184 14.73 0.27 -11.69
CA ALA A 184 15.78 -0.07 -12.65
C ALA A 184 16.02 -1.58 -12.74
N GLY A 185 16.01 -2.28 -11.59
CA GLY A 185 16.13 -3.74 -11.54
C GLY A 185 15.01 -4.47 -12.29
N TYR A 186 13.82 -3.87 -12.39
CA TYR A 186 12.72 -4.45 -13.17
C TYR A 186 12.85 -4.25 -14.69
N ARG A 187 13.52 -3.19 -15.13
CA ARG A 187 13.71 -2.91 -16.57
C ARG A 187 14.83 -3.74 -17.20
N ASN A 188 15.75 -4.25 -16.39
CA ASN A 188 16.84 -5.14 -16.78
C ASN A 188 16.89 -6.35 -15.84
N PRO A 189 15.97 -7.32 -15.98
CA PRO A 189 16.08 -8.58 -15.25
C PRO A 189 17.35 -9.31 -15.70
N VAL A 190 18.24 -9.61 -14.74
CA VAL A 190 19.47 -10.40 -14.95
C VAL A 190 19.12 -11.84 -15.29
#